data_AF-A0A0G0W6S9-F1
#
_entry.id   AF-A0A0G0W6S9-F1
#
_cell.length_a   1.000
_cell.length_b   1.000
_cell.length_c   1.000
_cell.angle_alpha   90.00
_cell.angle_beta   90.00
_cell.angle_gamma   90.00
#
_symmetry.space_group_name_H-M   'P 1'
#
loop_
_entity.id
_entity.type
_entity.pdbx_description
1 polymer ?
#
loop_
_entity_poly.entity_id
_entity_poly.type
_entity_poly.pdbx_seq_one_letter_code
_entity_poly.pdbx_strand_id
1 'polypeptide(L)'
;MDFGISGGDMTNAFTSHAPTTMYVDINSCFATIEQQANPLLRGKPVVVAAYTTGNGCILAASIEAKQYGIKTGMRVRDAKQIYQPLIVLFPDPEKYRYINERLTMLLQSYSQHVQVQSIDEMIVRMDEMPLQSMIALAREIKQRIRKEIGVWITVSIGIAPNAFLAKTASNLKKPDGLEIITKTNIEQVLGLLALTDLCGIKTGNATRLINHGIATPIEMYKTSPDSLERAFGSIIGTYWWLCVQREKHTAKKLQSILCTDSSNNSNRCGNYPSGISTGRKNGDTTSS
;
A
#
# COMPACT_ATOMS: atom_id res chain seq x y z
N MET A 1 19.59 46.79 -17.93
CA MET A 1 18.42 46.08 -18.48
C MET A 1 18.01 45.06 -17.43
N ASP A 2 17.11 45.49 -16.55
CA ASP A 2 16.47 44.67 -15.52
C ASP A 2 15.48 43.71 -16.19
N PHE A 3 15.61 42.42 -15.90
CA PHE A 3 14.52 41.47 -16.14
C PHE A 3 13.79 41.26 -14.81
N GLY A 4 12.82 42.14 -14.56
CA GLY A 4 11.86 42.00 -13.48
C GLY A 4 10.99 40.77 -13.70
N ILE A 5 11.10 39.80 -12.81
CA ILE A 5 10.09 38.76 -12.62
C ILE A 5 9.08 39.33 -11.63
N SER A 6 7.97 39.82 -12.17
CA SER A 6 6.81 40.25 -11.39
C SER A 6 6.25 39.08 -10.60
N GLY A 7 5.89 39.37 -9.35
CA GLY A 7 5.29 38.42 -8.41
C GLY A 7 3.99 37.85 -8.96
N GLY A 8 4.07 36.63 -9.49
CA GLY A 8 2.94 35.73 -9.63
C GLY A 8 2.71 35.05 -8.28
N ASP A 9 1.58 35.38 -7.67
CA ASP A 9 1.09 34.89 -6.40
C ASP A 9 1.11 33.34 -6.29
N MET A 10 2.15 32.79 -5.65
CA MET A 10 2.29 31.36 -5.35
C MET A 10 1.40 30.90 -4.17
N THR A 11 0.41 31.68 -3.75
CA THR A 11 -0.50 31.30 -2.66
C THR A 11 -1.74 30.51 -3.11
N ASN A 12 -1.97 30.36 -4.42
CA ASN A 12 -3.19 29.76 -4.96
C ASN A 12 -3.02 28.37 -5.62
N ALA A 13 -2.32 27.45 -4.94
CA ALA A 13 -2.31 26.03 -5.32
C ALA A 13 -2.97 25.15 -4.25
N PHE A 14 -4.17 25.51 -3.79
CA PHE A 14 -5.04 24.67 -2.96
C PHE A 14 -6.32 24.32 -3.72
N THR A 15 -6.20 23.60 -4.85
CA THR A 15 -7.37 23.09 -5.56
C THR A 15 -7.77 21.71 -5.00
N SER A 16 -8.74 21.79 -4.09
CA SER A 16 -9.63 20.75 -3.50
C SER A 16 -8.99 19.67 -2.61
N HIS A 17 -9.39 19.68 -1.32
CA HIS A 17 -9.16 18.59 -0.36
C HIS A 17 -10.24 17.49 -0.47
N ALA A 18 -10.95 17.44 -1.60
CA ALA A 18 -11.96 16.42 -1.82
C ALA A 18 -11.24 15.08 -2.03
N PRO A 19 -11.71 13.97 -1.45
CA PRO A 19 -11.17 12.67 -1.78
C PRO A 19 -11.34 12.37 -3.27
N THR A 20 -10.26 11.99 -3.94
CA THR A 20 -10.23 11.66 -5.37
C THR A 20 -9.73 10.25 -5.64
N THR A 21 -9.23 9.56 -4.61
CA THR A 21 -8.51 8.29 -4.76
C THR A 21 -9.16 7.21 -3.91
N MET A 22 -9.41 6.05 -4.53
CA MET A 22 -9.66 4.79 -3.84
C MET A 22 -8.42 3.92 -3.89
N TYR A 23 -8.15 3.22 -2.79
CA TYR A 23 -7.15 2.17 -2.72
C TYR A 23 -7.84 0.86 -2.39
N VAL A 24 -7.74 -0.12 -3.28
CA VAL A 24 -8.36 -1.44 -3.15
C VAL A 24 -7.27 -2.46 -2.80
N ASP A 25 -7.48 -3.23 -1.74
CA ASP A 25 -6.51 -4.18 -1.18
C ASP A 25 -7.20 -5.52 -0.85
N ILE A 26 -6.77 -6.62 -1.47
CA ILE A 26 -7.31 -7.96 -1.19
C ILE A 26 -6.80 -8.45 0.16
N ASN A 27 -7.73 -8.68 1.09
CA ASN A 27 -7.40 -9.14 2.43
C ASN A 27 -6.78 -10.54 2.41
N SER A 28 -5.58 -10.68 2.98
CA SER A 28 -4.88 -11.97 3.08
C SER A 28 -4.71 -12.67 1.72
N CYS A 29 -4.46 -11.89 0.66
CA CYS A 29 -4.51 -12.26 -0.76
C CYS A 29 -4.33 -13.75 -1.08
N PHE A 30 -3.09 -14.28 -1.04
CA PHE A 30 -2.83 -15.63 -1.55
C PHE A 30 -3.64 -16.69 -0.78
N ALA A 31 -3.70 -16.60 0.55
CA ALA A 31 -4.47 -17.54 1.36
C ALA A 31 -5.98 -17.45 1.06
N THR A 32 -6.51 -16.24 0.88
CA THR A 32 -7.92 -16.03 0.52
C THR A 32 -8.24 -16.55 -0.88
N ILE A 33 -7.32 -16.41 -1.84
CA ILE A 33 -7.48 -16.97 -3.20
C ILE A 33 -7.47 -18.50 -3.16
N GLU A 34 -6.60 -19.11 -2.35
CA GLU A 34 -6.62 -20.57 -2.15
C GLU A 34 -7.94 -21.04 -1.53
N GLN A 35 -8.47 -20.33 -0.54
CA GLN A 35 -9.78 -20.62 0.07
C GLN A 35 -10.96 -20.37 -0.87
N GLN A 36 -10.83 -19.40 -1.79
CA GLN A 36 -11.81 -19.20 -2.86
C GLN A 36 -11.82 -20.41 -3.80
N ALA A 37 -10.64 -20.87 -4.24
CA ALA A 37 -10.47 -21.98 -5.17
C ALA A 37 -10.88 -23.34 -4.57
N ASN A 38 -10.63 -23.56 -3.28
CA ASN A 38 -11.01 -24.78 -2.58
C ASN A 38 -11.90 -24.49 -1.37
N PRO A 39 -13.24 -24.69 -1.49
CA PRO A 39 -14.18 -24.46 -0.40
C PRO A 39 -13.88 -25.23 0.90
N LEU A 40 -13.17 -26.36 0.83
CA LEU A 40 -12.81 -27.16 2.01
C LEU A 40 -11.77 -26.47 2.91
N LEU A 41 -11.15 -25.39 2.44
CA LEU A 41 -10.18 -24.59 3.19
C LEU A 41 -10.81 -23.39 3.92
N ARG A 42 -12.07 -23.06 3.62
CA ARG A 42 -12.75 -21.89 4.19
C ARG A 42 -12.98 -22.09 5.69
N GLY A 43 -12.75 -21.04 6.48
CA GLY A 43 -12.87 -21.10 7.94
C GLY A 43 -11.74 -21.86 8.64
N LYS A 44 -10.68 -22.25 7.92
CA LYS A 44 -9.53 -22.97 8.49
C LYS A 44 -8.27 -22.09 8.47
N PRO A 45 -7.38 -22.22 9.48
CA PRO A 45 -6.05 -21.60 9.43
C PRO A 45 -5.23 -22.15 8.25
N VAL A 46 -4.99 -21.28 7.26
CA VAL A 46 -4.23 -21.59 6.05
C VAL A 46 -3.09 -20.60 5.90
N VAL A 47 -1.92 -21.09 5.49
CA VAL A 47 -0.80 -20.25 5.08
C VAL A 47 -0.30 -20.68 3.70
N VAL A 48 0.11 -19.71 2.90
CA VAL A 48 0.87 -19.92 1.67
C VAL A 48 2.33 -19.62 1.98
N ALA A 49 3.24 -20.55 1.71
CA ALA A 49 4.65 -20.44 2.05
C ALA A 49 5.55 -20.73 0.85
N ALA A 50 6.71 -20.06 0.78
CA ALA A 50 7.68 -20.26 -0.31
C ALA A 50 8.10 -21.74 -0.44
N TYR A 51 8.19 -22.43 0.71
CA TYR A 51 8.34 -23.86 0.81
C TYR A 51 7.42 -24.39 1.92
N THR A 52 6.87 -25.58 1.75
CA THR A 52 6.00 -26.22 2.78
C THR A 52 6.79 -26.89 3.90
N THR A 53 8.12 -26.99 3.76
CA THR A 53 9.02 -27.48 4.80
C THR A 53 9.10 -26.50 5.98
N GLY A 54 9.58 -26.97 7.13
CA GLY A 54 9.62 -26.15 8.36
C GLY A 54 10.43 -24.85 8.25
N ASN A 55 11.41 -24.78 7.34
CA ASN A 55 12.23 -23.59 7.11
C ASN A 55 11.63 -22.62 6.09
N GLY A 56 10.53 -22.98 5.44
CA GLY A 56 9.84 -22.10 4.51
C GLY A 56 9.32 -20.83 5.18
N CYS A 57 9.42 -19.71 4.48
CA CYS A 57 8.85 -18.44 4.90
C CYS A 57 7.38 -18.35 4.46
N ILE A 58 6.51 -17.94 5.38
CA ILE A 58 5.09 -17.68 5.10
C ILE A 58 4.98 -16.39 4.29
N LEU A 59 4.41 -16.50 3.09
CA LEU A 59 4.14 -15.39 2.17
C LEU A 59 2.80 -14.73 2.48
N ALA A 60 1.79 -15.52 2.83
CA ALA A 60 0.48 -15.03 3.24
C ALA A 60 -0.14 -15.94 4.30
N ALA A 61 -0.77 -15.34 5.30
CA ALA A 61 -1.58 -16.04 6.30
C ALA A 61 -3.05 -15.67 6.13
N SER A 62 -3.94 -16.67 6.21
CA SER A 62 -5.38 -16.47 6.17
C SER A 62 -5.86 -15.63 7.37
N ILE A 63 -7.09 -15.12 7.29
CA ILE A 63 -7.68 -14.37 8.40
C ILE A 63 -7.74 -15.25 9.66
N GLU A 64 -8.12 -16.52 9.51
CA GLU A 64 -8.20 -17.50 10.58
C GLU A 64 -6.82 -17.81 11.17
N ALA A 65 -5.77 -17.92 10.35
CA ALA A 65 -4.41 -18.12 10.86
C ALA A 65 -3.91 -16.91 11.67
N LYS A 66 -4.23 -15.68 11.22
CA LYS A 66 -3.86 -14.44 11.92
C LYS A 66 -4.50 -14.32 13.30
N GLN A 67 -5.68 -14.89 13.52
CA GLN A 67 -6.33 -14.93 14.83
C GLN A 67 -5.50 -15.70 15.87
N TYR A 68 -4.72 -16.70 15.44
CA TYR A 68 -3.78 -17.42 16.30
C TYR A 68 -2.43 -16.70 16.45
N GLY A 69 -2.26 -15.50 15.87
CA GLY A 69 -0.99 -14.77 15.90
C GLY A 69 0.00 -15.18 14.81
N ILE A 70 -0.41 -16.03 13.86
CA ILE A 70 0.43 -16.42 12.71
C ILE A 70 0.47 -15.27 11.70
N LYS A 71 1.68 -14.86 11.30
CA LYS A 71 1.93 -13.68 10.47
C LYS A 71 2.76 -14.02 9.25
N THR A 72 2.62 -13.21 8.19
CA THR A 72 3.55 -13.19 7.05
C THR A 72 4.97 -12.94 7.55
N GLY A 73 5.95 -13.61 6.95
CA GLY A 73 7.37 -13.54 7.33
C GLY A 73 7.81 -14.56 8.38
N MET A 74 6.88 -15.23 9.07
CA MET A 74 7.22 -16.31 10.00
C MET A 74 7.72 -17.57 9.27
N ARG A 75 8.51 -18.40 9.96
CA ARG A 75 8.85 -19.73 9.48
C ARG A 75 7.66 -20.68 9.69
N VAL A 76 7.46 -21.61 8.76
CA VAL A 76 6.40 -22.62 8.84
C VAL A 76 6.47 -23.44 10.13
N ARG A 77 7.67 -23.82 10.58
CA ARG A 77 7.84 -24.58 11.83
C ARG A 77 7.32 -23.81 13.06
N ASP A 78 7.59 -22.51 13.13
CA ASP A 78 7.20 -21.67 14.26
C ASP A 78 5.67 -21.48 14.24
N ALA A 79 5.08 -21.32 13.05
CA ALA A 79 3.64 -21.28 12.87
C ALA A 79 2.94 -22.60 13.28
N LYS A 80 3.54 -23.75 12.97
CA LYS A 80 3.02 -25.07 13.38
C LYS A 80 3.14 -25.31 14.89
N GLN A 81 4.11 -24.69 15.56
CA GLN A 81 4.20 -24.72 17.02
C GLN A 81 3.06 -23.92 17.66
N ILE A 82 2.64 -22.81 17.03
CA ILE A 82 1.50 -22.01 17.48
C ILE A 82 0.17 -22.75 17.24
N TYR A 83 0.00 -23.35 16.06
CA TYR A 83 -1.21 -24.11 15.70
C TYR A 83 -0.83 -25.37 14.92
N GLN A 84 -0.86 -26.52 15.59
CA GLN A 84 -0.42 -27.79 15.01
C GLN A 84 -1.22 -28.22 13.76
N PRO A 85 -2.55 -28.04 13.69
CA PRO A 85 -3.34 -28.41 12.50
C PRO A 85 -3.23 -27.42 11.32
N LEU A 86 -2.21 -26.54 11.30
CA LEU A 86 -2.04 -25.51 10.28
C LEU A 86 -1.89 -26.11 8.88
N ILE A 87 -2.73 -25.64 7.96
CA ILE A 87 -2.67 -26.02 6.55
C ILE A 87 -1.63 -25.14 5.86
N VAL A 88 -0.63 -25.76 5.23
CA VAL A 88 0.47 -25.08 4.54
C VAL A 88 0.42 -25.43 3.06
N LEU A 89 0.31 -24.42 2.21
CA LEU A 89 0.21 -24.56 0.76
C LEU A 89 1.42 -23.93 0.06
N PHE A 90 1.76 -24.45 -1.12
CA PHE A 90 2.67 -23.79 -2.05
C PHE A 90 1.95 -22.64 -2.77
N PRO A 91 2.68 -21.59 -3.18
CA PRO A 91 2.11 -20.52 -3.99
C PRO A 91 1.73 -21.05 -5.38
N ASP A 92 0.64 -20.54 -5.90
CA ASP A 92 0.20 -20.74 -7.28
C ASP A 92 0.05 -19.38 -7.97
N PRO A 93 1.12 -18.88 -8.62
CA PRO A 93 1.14 -17.56 -9.22
C PRO A 93 0.08 -17.34 -10.31
N GLU A 94 -0.31 -18.39 -11.03
CA GLU A 94 -1.30 -18.29 -12.11
C GLU A 94 -2.69 -18.04 -11.54
N LYS A 95 -3.09 -18.73 -10.46
CA LYS A 95 -4.32 -18.41 -9.72
C LYS A 95 -4.34 -16.95 -9.24
N TYR A 96 -3.22 -16.46 -8.74
CA TYR A 96 -3.16 -15.11 -8.19
C TYR A 96 -3.22 -14.04 -9.29
N ARG A 97 -2.54 -14.28 -10.42
CA ARG A 97 -2.61 -13.42 -11.61
C ARG A 97 -4.03 -13.36 -12.18
N TYR A 98 -4.71 -14.52 -12.28
CA TYR A 98 -6.10 -14.57 -12.76
C TYR A 98 -7.03 -13.66 -11.94
N ILE A 99 -6.95 -13.71 -10.60
CA ILE A 99 -7.77 -12.86 -9.73
C ILE A 99 -7.38 -11.38 -9.88
N ASN A 100 -6.09 -11.07 -9.97
CA ASN A 100 -5.61 -9.71 -10.21
C ASN A 100 -6.16 -9.11 -11.52
N GLU A 101 -6.12 -9.87 -12.61
CA GLU A 101 -6.63 -9.45 -13.92
C GLU A 101 -8.14 -9.22 -13.88
N ARG A 102 -8.89 -10.15 -13.27
CA ARG A 102 -10.36 -10.02 -13.08
C ARG A 102 -10.71 -8.78 -12.26
N LEU A 103 -10.00 -8.54 -11.16
CA LEU A 103 -10.21 -7.35 -10.33
C LEU A 103 -9.85 -6.07 -11.10
N THR A 104 -8.73 -6.08 -11.82
CA THR A 104 -8.30 -4.93 -12.64
C THR A 104 -9.34 -4.58 -13.70
N MET A 105 -9.85 -5.57 -14.44
CA MET A 105 -10.91 -5.37 -15.44
C MET A 105 -12.19 -4.82 -14.82
N LEU A 106 -12.60 -5.33 -13.65
CA LEU A 106 -13.77 -4.82 -12.93
C LEU A 106 -13.59 -3.35 -12.56
N LEU A 107 -12.43 -2.98 -12.01
CA LEU A 107 -12.14 -1.59 -11.64
C LEU A 107 -12.04 -0.67 -12.87
N GLN A 108 -11.48 -1.17 -13.97
CA GLN A 108 -11.40 -0.43 -15.24
C GLN A 108 -12.77 -0.15 -15.87
N SER A 109 -13.81 -0.90 -15.51
CA SER A 109 -15.19 -0.58 -15.91
C SER A 109 -15.74 0.69 -15.26
N TYR A 110 -15.11 1.19 -14.19
CA TYR A 110 -15.53 2.39 -13.46
C TYR A 110 -14.64 3.61 -13.69
N SER A 111 -13.36 3.40 -14.01
CA SER A 111 -12.40 4.48 -14.19
C SER A 111 -11.31 4.07 -15.18
N GLN A 112 -10.91 5.02 -16.03
CA GLN A 112 -9.76 4.86 -16.92
C GLN A 112 -8.42 5.00 -16.17
N HIS A 113 -8.45 5.46 -14.92
CA HIS A 113 -7.27 5.75 -14.10
C HIS A 113 -7.04 4.70 -13.01
N VAL A 114 -6.92 3.44 -13.44
CA VAL A 114 -6.56 2.30 -12.57
C VAL A 114 -5.06 2.04 -12.66
N GLN A 115 -4.38 2.03 -11.52
CA GLN A 115 -2.96 1.68 -11.41
C GLN A 115 -2.77 0.46 -10.51
N VAL A 116 -2.36 -0.67 -11.09
CA VAL A 116 -1.93 -1.86 -10.34
C VAL A 116 -0.63 -1.56 -9.60
N GLN A 117 -0.60 -1.82 -8.28
CA GLN A 117 0.59 -1.67 -7.43
C GLN A 117 1.25 -3.03 -7.16
N SER A 118 0.43 -4.07 -6.95
CA SER A 118 0.86 -5.46 -6.72
C SER A 118 -0.24 -6.42 -7.20
N ILE A 119 -0.12 -7.71 -6.90
CA ILE A 119 -1.15 -8.72 -7.16
C ILE A 119 -2.47 -8.41 -6.43
N ASP A 120 -2.40 -7.80 -5.26
CA ASP A 120 -3.55 -7.55 -4.38
C ASP A 120 -3.92 -6.09 -4.22
N GLU A 121 -3.13 -5.17 -4.77
CA GLU A 121 -3.26 -3.75 -4.52
C GLU A 121 -3.46 -2.95 -5.81
N MET A 122 -4.52 -2.13 -5.85
CA MET A 122 -4.83 -1.25 -6.95
C MET A 122 -5.20 0.16 -6.44
N ILE A 123 -4.77 1.17 -7.18
CA ILE A 123 -5.21 2.56 -7.01
C ILE A 123 -6.23 2.86 -8.10
N VAL A 124 -7.36 3.46 -7.72
CA VAL A 124 -8.37 3.95 -8.66
C VAL A 124 -8.56 5.45 -8.41
N ARG A 125 -8.28 6.27 -9.41
CA ARG A 125 -8.59 7.71 -9.34
C ARG A 125 -9.99 7.96 -9.89
N MET A 126 -10.74 8.78 -9.18
CA MET A 126 -12.08 9.21 -9.53
C MET A 126 -12.03 10.72 -9.74
N ASP A 127 -12.14 11.16 -10.98
CA ASP A 127 -12.11 12.57 -11.31
C ASP A 127 -13.44 13.21 -10.91
N GLU A 128 -13.38 14.26 -10.10
CA GLU A 128 -14.51 15.13 -9.74
C GLU A 128 -15.77 14.41 -9.21
N MET A 129 -15.61 13.22 -8.62
CA MET A 129 -16.73 12.47 -8.05
C MET A 129 -17.04 12.92 -6.61
N PRO A 130 -18.30 13.26 -6.27
CA PRO A 130 -18.69 13.56 -4.90
C PRO A 130 -18.39 12.39 -3.95
N LEU A 131 -17.95 12.70 -2.73
CA LEU A 131 -17.56 11.68 -1.74
C LEU A 131 -18.67 10.63 -1.49
N GLN A 132 -19.94 11.04 -1.43
CA GLN A 132 -21.04 10.10 -1.20
C GLN A 132 -21.19 9.10 -2.37
N SER A 133 -20.99 9.56 -3.60
CA SER A 133 -20.97 8.71 -4.79
C SER A 133 -19.79 7.75 -4.77
N MET A 134 -18.61 8.22 -4.33
CA MET A 134 -17.44 7.35 -4.15
C MET A 134 -17.69 6.26 -3.10
N ILE A 135 -18.33 6.60 -1.98
CA ILE A 135 -18.68 5.62 -0.93
C ILE A 135 -19.67 4.59 -1.46
N ALA A 136 -20.70 5.04 -2.20
CA ALA A 136 -21.68 4.14 -2.83
C ALA A 136 -21.00 3.20 -3.84
N LEU A 137 -20.14 3.76 -4.70
CA LEU A 137 -19.36 3.00 -5.68
C LEU A 137 -18.43 1.99 -5.00
N ALA A 138 -17.74 2.36 -3.93
CA ALA A 138 -16.89 1.43 -3.20
C ALA A 138 -17.69 0.25 -2.63
N ARG A 139 -18.92 0.47 -2.14
CA ARG A 139 -19.81 -0.62 -1.70
C ARG A 139 -20.25 -1.50 -2.86
N GLU A 140 -20.59 -0.89 -4.00
CA GLU A 140 -20.94 -1.63 -5.23
C GLU A 140 -19.78 -2.48 -5.72
N ILE A 141 -18.56 -1.94 -5.79
CA ILE A 141 -17.34 -2.68 -6.15
C ILE A 141 -17.19 -3.91 -5.26
N LYS A 142 -17.34 -3.78 -3.94
CA LYS A 142 -17.25 -4.91 -3.01
C LYS A 142 -18.32 -5.98 -3.28
N GLN A 143 -19.55 -5.56 -3.58
CA GLN A 143 -20.64 -6.47 -3.95
C GLN A 143 -20.34 -7.20 -5.27
N ARG A 144 -19.88 -6.47 -6.29
CA ARG A 144 -19.53 -7.06 -7.59
C ARG A 144 -18.33 -7.99 -7.51
N ILE A 145 -17.30 -7.68 -6.71
CA ILE A 145 -16.19 -8.62 -6.46
C ILE A 145 -16.74 -9.94 -5.90
N ARG A 146 -17.63 -9.86 -4.91
CA ARG A 146 -18.27 -11.06 -4.33
C ARG A 146 -19.06 -11.87 -5.35
N LYS A 147 -19.76 -11.18 -6.27
CA LYS A 147 -20.63 -11.79 -7.28
C LYS A 147 -19.88 -12.32 -8.51
N GLU A 148 -18.89 -11.59 -9.01
CA GLU A 148 -18.25 -11.79 -10.32
C GLU A 148 -16.85 -12.42 -10.25
N ILE A 149 -16.20 -12.34 -9.09
CA ILE A 149 -14.83 -12.84 -8.89
C ILE A 149 -14.83 -14.00 -7.89
N GLY A 150 -15.48 -13.82 -6.75
CA GLY A 150 -15.60 -14.91 -5.79
C GLY A 150 -16.20 -14.51 -4.44
N VAL A 151 -17.09 -15.37 -3.93
CA VAL A 151 -17.81 -15.16 -2.67
C VAL A 151 -16.92 -15.12 -1.43
N TRP A 152 -15.69 -15.64 -1.52
CA TRP A 152 -14.70 -15.63 -0.45
C TRP A 152 -13.64 -14.53 -0.62
N ILE A 153 -13.61 -13.85 -1.76
CA ILE A 153 -12.71 -12.73 -1.99
C ILE A 153 -13.29 -11.50 -1.28
N THR A 154 -12.53 -10.98 -0.31
CA THR A 154 -12.86 -9.74 0.40
C THR A 154 -11.77 -8.70 0.16
N VAL A 155 -12.18 -7.44 0.08
CA VAL A 155 -11.28 -6.31 -0.11
C VAL A 155 -11.54 -5.24 0.93
N SER A 156 -10.48 -4.58 1.36
CA SER A 156 -10.58 -3.37 2.16
C SER A 156 -10.32 -2.19 1.24
N ILE A 157 -11.22 -1.22 1.26
CA ILE A 157 -11.15 -0.04 0.40
C ILE A 157 -10.92 1.18 1.27
N GLY A 158 -9.91 1.96 0.93
CA GLY A 158 -9.64 3.25 1.54
C GLY A 158 -9.93 4.37 0.56
N ILE A 159 -10.63 5.42 1.00
CA ILE A 159 -10.91 6.61 0.19
C ILE A 159 -10.17 7.80 0.80
N ALA A 160 -9.39 8.53 0.01
CA ALA A 160 -8.69 9.72 0.49
C ALA A 160 -8.31 10.70 -0.63
N PRO A 161 -7.80 11.91 -0.29
CA PRO A 161 -7.30 12.87 -1.28
C PRO A 161 -6.10 12.38 -2.09
N ASN A 162 -5.36 11.38 -1.62
CA ASN A 162 -4.23 10.83 -2.34
C ASN A 162 -4.04 9.33 -2.05
N ALA A 163 -3.26 8.65 -2.88
CA ALA A 163 -3.04 7.21 -2.76
C ALA A 163 -2.32 6.76 -1.48
N PHE A 164 -1.48 7.61 -0.86
CA PHE A 164 -0.81 7.28 0.39
C PHE A 164 -1.81 7.26 1.56
N LEU A 165 -2.63 8.30 1.67
CA LEU A 165 -3.70 8.35 2.66
C LEU A 165 -4.79 7.31 2.35
N ALA A 166 -5.09 7.03 1.09
CA ALA A 166 -6.06 6.00 0.73
C ALA A 166 -5.56 4.59 1.13
N LYS A 167 -4.26 4.31 0.95
CA LYS A 167 -3.63 3.09 1.50
C LYS A 167 -3.68 3.06 3.03
N THR A 168 -3.46 4.20 3.67
CA THR A 168 -3.56 4.30 5.14
C THR A 168 -4.98 3.97 5.59
N ALA A 169 -5.99 4.57 4.95
CA ALA A 169 -7.41 4.33 5.19
C ALA A 169 -7.77 2.84 5.00
N SER A 170 -7.33 2.21 3.90
CA SER A 170 -7.66 0.80 3.63
C SER A 170 -7.10 -0.17 4.68
N ASN A 171 -6.10 0.25 5.46
CA ASN A 171 -5.51 -0.53 6.55
C ASN A 171 -6.15 -0.29 7.92
N LEU A 172 -6.91 0.80 8.13
CA LEU A 172 -7.48 1.16 9.43
C LEU A 172 -8.44 0.09 9.98
N LYS A 173 -9.23 -0.50 9.07
CA LYS A 173 -10.19 -1.55 9.40
C LYS A 173 -10.05 -2.70 8.43
N LYS A 174 -9.49 -3.82 8.91
CA LYS A 174 -9.40 -5.08 8.18
C LYS A 174 -9.96 -6.23 9.05
N PRO A 175 -10.59 -7.25 8.47
CA PRO A 175 -10.86 -7.44 7.04
C PRO A 175 -12.11 -6.73 6.55
N ASP A 176 -12.29 -6.69 5.22
CA ASP A 176 -13.49 -6.19 4.54
C ASP A 176 -13.89 -4.76 4.96
N GLY A 177 -12.91 -3.88 5.16
CA GLY A 177 -13.14 -2.49 5.55
C GLY A 177 -13.60 -1.57 4.41
N LEU A 178 -14.19 -0.45 4.79
CA LEU A 178 -14.37 0.71 3.93
C LEU A 178 -14.18 1.95 4.81
N GLU A 179 -13.05 2.62 4.66
CA GLU A 179 -12.67 3.75 5.51
C GLU A 179 -12.30 4.97 4.68
N ILE A 180 -12.55 6.15 5.24
CA ILE A 180 -12.38 7.40 4.53
C ILE A 180 -11.51 8.34 5.36
N ILE A 181 -10.47 8.89 4.74
CA ILE A 181 -9.70 10.00 5.27
C ILE A 181 -10.05 11.25 4.45
N THR A 182 -10.44 12.31 5.14
CA THR A 182 -10.77 13.63 4.58
C THR A 182 -9.98 14.70 5.32
N LYS A 183 -10.05 15.95 4.85
CA LYS A 183 -9.48 17.09 5.58
C LYS A 183 -10.02 17.20 7.01
N THR A 184 -11.28 16.84 7.25
CA THR A 184 -11.95 17.07 8.52
C THR A 184 -11.61 16.02 9.57
N ASN A 185 -11.13 14.84 9.18
CA ASN A 185 -10.80 13.75 10.12
C ASN A 185 -9.33 13.33 10.11
N ILE A 186 -8.49 13.83 9.20
CA ILE A 186 -7.10 13.39 9.06
C ILE A 186 -6.31 13.51 10.37
N GLU A 187 -6.47 14.61 11.11
CA GLU A 187 -5.74 14.79 12.37
C GLU A 187 -6.13 13.75 13.42
N GLN A 188 -7.43 13.43 13.52
CA GLN A 188 -7.93 12.39 14.42
C GLN A 188 -7.38 11.03 14.03
N VAL A 189 -7.42 10.69 12.74
CA VAL A 189 -6.92 9.40 12.23
C VAL A 189 -5.43 9.26 12.52
N LEU A 190 -4.63 10.27 12.17
CA LEU A 190 -3.18 10.24 12.39
C LEU A 190 -2.81 10.26 13.88
N GLY A 191 -3.65 10.84 14.74
CA GLY A 191 -3.46 10.83 16.20
C GLY A 191 -3.63 9.45 16.84
N LEU A 192 -4.26 8.50 16.16
CA LEU A 192 -4.49 7.14 16.66
C LEU A 192 -3.45 6.12 16.18
N LEU A 193 -2.59 6.51 15.24
CA LEU A 193 -1.63 5.62 14.60
C LEU A 193 -0.24 5.73 15.22
N ALA A 194 0.51 4.64 15.22
CA ALA A 194 1.95 4.66 15.40
C ALA A 194 2.65 5.01 14.08
N LEU A 195 3.88 5.54 14.15
CA LEU A 195 4.69 5.81 12.94
C LEU A 195 4.84 4.57 12.05
N THR A 196 4.96 3.38 12.65
CA THR A 196 5.11 2.11 11.91
C THR A 196 3.85 1.62 11.21
N ASP A 197 2.70 2.23 11.50
CA ASP A 197 1.44 1.95 10.81
C ASP A 197 1.38 2.66 9.45
N LEU A 198 2.17 3.72 9.27
CA LEU A 198 2.31 4.40 7.98
C LEU A 198 3.10 3.53 7.00
N CYS A 199 2.50 3.28 5.83
CA CYS A 199 3.11 2.45 4.80
C CYS A 199 4.48 3.02 4.37
N GLY A 200 5.55 2.24 4.55
CA GLY A 200 6.93 2.62 4.21
C GLY A 200 7.75 3.20 5.38
N ILE A 201 7.14 3.45 6.53
CA ILE A 201 7.86 3.75 7.77
C ILE A 201 8.01 2.47 8.58
N LYS A 202 9.25 2.01 8.73
CA LYS A 202 9.61 0.83 9.55
C LYS A 202 10.36 1.28 10.81
N THR A 203 10.68 0.35 11.69
CA THR A 203 11.32 0.60 13.00
C THR A 203 12.53 1.53 12.91
N GLY A 204 13.40 1.36 11.90
CA GLY A 204 14.55 2.24 11.68
C GLY A 204 14.15 3.69 11.41
N ASN A 205 13.22 3.93 10.48
CA ASN A 205 12.71 5.26 10.16
C ASN A 205 11.94 5.88 11.34
N ALA A 206 11.13 5.08 12.03
CA ALA A 206 10.38 5.52 13.21
C ALA A 206 11.34 5.97 14.34
N THR A 207 12.36 5.18 14.64
CA THR A 207 13.40 5.53 15.63
C THR A 207 14.09 6.84 15.26
N ARG A 208 14.39 7.01 13.98
CA ARG A 208 15.05 8.21 13.47
C ARG A 208 14.18 9.47 13.64
N LEU A 209 12.88 9.37 13.33
CA LEU A 209 11.90 10.45 13.54
C LEU A 209 11.77 10.80 15.04
N ILE A 210 11.66 9.78 15.90
CA ILE A 210 11.56 9.95 17.36
C ILE A 210 12.78 10.70 17.90
N ASN A 211 13.99 10.35 17.45
CA ASN A 211 15.23 11.03 17.86
C ASN A 211 15.29 12.51 17.44
N HIS A 212 14.43 12.94 16.51
CA HIS A 212 14.29 14.34 16.08
C HIS A 212 13.02 15.01 16.65
N GLY A 213 12.39 14.41 17.68
CA GLY A 213 11.22 14.97 18.35
C GLY A 213 9.90 14.75 17.61
N ILE A 214 9.85 13.82 16.65
CA ILE A 214 8.65 13.47 15.88
C ILE A 214 8.27 12.03 16.26
N ALA A 215 7.43 11.87 17.27
CA ALA A 215 7.06 10.57 17.82
C ALA A 215 5.78 9.98 17.20
N THR A 216 4.91 10.82 16.64
CA THR A 216 3.60 10.39 16.12
C THR A 216 3.36 10.84 14.67
N PRO A 217 2.48 10.14 13.92
CA PRO A 217 2.04 10.57 12.59
C PRO A 217 1.40 11.96 12.57
N ILE A 218 0.71 12.38 13.63
CA ILE A 218 0.12 13.72 13.72
C ILE A 218 1.18 14.80 13.91
N GLU A 219 2.23 14.54 14.68
CA GLU A 219 3.39 15.44 14.76
C GLU A 219 4.11 15.52 13.42
N MET A 220 4.31 14.38 12.76
CA MET A 220 4.88 14.31 11.41
C MET A 220 4.07 15.14 10.41
N TYR A 221 2.73 15.08 10.49
CA TYR A 221 1.83 15.90 9.68
C TYR A 221 1.99 17.40 9.95
N LYS A 222 2.13 17.80 11.22
CA LYS A 222 2.28 19.21 11.63
C LYS A 222 3.69 19.77 11.46
N THR A 223 4.67 18.92 11.17
CA THR A 223 6.08 19.31 11.04
C THR A 223 6.39 19.95 9.68
N SER A 224 7.31 20.91 9.66
CA SER A 224 7.78 21.55 8.43
C SER A 224 8.59 20.58 7.55
N PRO A 225 8.59 20.77 6.21
CA PRO A 225 9.37 19.92 5.30
C PRO A 225 10.86 19.90 5.68
N ASP A 226 11.47 21.06 5.99
CA ASP A 226 12.88 21.17 6.40
C ASP A 226 13.22 20.34 7.65
N SER A 227 12.29 20.26 8.60
CA SER A 227 12.48 19.48 9.81
C SER A 227 12.38 17.98 9.54
N LEU A 228 11.49 17.57 8.62
CA LEU A 228 11.45 16.19 8.14
C LEU A 228 12.69 15.84 7.32
N GLU A 229 13.20 16.74 6.49
CA GLU A 229 14.46 16.51 5.75
C GLU A 229 15.63 16.31 6.69
N ARG A 230 15.75 17.12 7.75
CA ARG A 230 16.75 16.92 8.79
C ARG A 230 16.57 15.58 9.49
N ALA A 231 15.34 15.26 9.90
CA ALA A 231 15.04 13.99 10.55
C ALA A 231 15.43 12.79 9.69
N PHE A 232 15.08 12.79 8.40
CA PHE A 232 15.46 11.75 7.45
C PHE A 232 16.87 11.93 6.83
N GLY A 233 17.57 13.01 7.15
CA GLY A 233 18.89 13.40 6.61
C GLY A 233 18.97 13.41 5.09
N SER A 234 17.84 13.61 4.42
CA SER A 234 17.75 13.78 2.98
C SER A 234 16.38 14.37 2.60
N ILE A 235 16.30 14.87 1.38
CA ILE A 235 15.11 15.27 0.62
C ILE A 235 13.95 14.25 0.63
N ILE A 236 14.17 13.00 1.07
CA ILE A 236 13.08 12.07 1.36
C ILE A 236 12.14 12.59 2.46
N GLY A 237 12.60 13.50 3.33
CA GLY A 237 11.73 14.19 4.29
C GLY A 237 10.63 15.00 3.61
N THR A 238 10.96 15.72 2.54
CA THR A 238 9.97 16.44 1.72
C THR A 238 9.02 15.47 1.00
N TYR A 239 9.51 14.32 0.53
CA TYR A 239 8.63 13.27 -0.01
C TYR A 239 7.58 12.83 1.02
N TRP A 240 8.02 12.57 2.25
CA TRP A 240 7.16 12.12 3.32
C TRP A 240 6.16 13.20 3.77
N TRP A 241 6.61 14.45 3.84
CA TRP A 241 5.76 15.61 4.07
C TRP A 241 4.66 15.70 3.00
N LEU A 242 5.03 15.58 1.72
CA LEU A 242 4.07 15.57 0.62
C LEU A 242 3.08 14.41 0.74
N CYS A 243 3.51 13.21 1.12
CA CYS A 243 2.61 12.06 1.28
C CYS A 243 1.50 12.31 2.31
N VAL A 244 1.84 12.90 3.45
CA VAL A 244 0.86 13.18 4.52
C VAL A 244 0.05 14.46 4.26
N GLN A 245 0.54 15.38 3.42
CA GLN A 245 -0.09 16.69 3.15
C GLN A 245 -0.82 16.82 1.80
N ARG A 246 -0.35 16.19 0.69
CA ARG A 246 -0.78 16.48 -0.71
C ARG A 246 -0.68 15.26 -1.67
N GLU A 247 -1.19 15.41 -2.91
CA GLU A 247 -1.18 14.36 -3.95
C GLU A 247 0.23 13.91 -4.38
N LYS A 248 0.41 12.60 -4.63
CA LYS A 248 1.69 11.93 -4.96
C LYS A 248 2.39 12.41 -6.24
N HIS A 249 1.76 13.19 -7.12
CA HIS A 249 2.37 13.55 -8.42
C HIS A 249 3.70 14.29 -8.26
N THR A 250 3.84 15.11 -7.23
CA THR A 250 5.11 15.76 -6.88
C THR A 250 6.11 14.78 -6.24
N ALA A 251 5.62 13.83 -5.43
CA ALA A 251 6.42 12.89 -4.66
C ALA A 251 7.05 11.78 -5.53
N LYS A 252 6.34 11.23 -6.54
CA LYS A 252 6.92 10.27 -7.50
C LYS A 252 7.96 10.93 -8.42
N LYS A 253 7.72 12.17 -8.85
CA LYS A 253 8.67 12.96 -9.65
C LYS A 253 9.96 13.25 -8.87
N LEU A 254 9.83 13.58 -7.58
CA LEU A 254 10.96 13.68 -6.66
C LEU A 254 11.66 12.32 -6.50
N GLN A 255 10.94 11.22 -6.24
CA GLN A 255 11.55 9.89 -6.12
C GLN A 255 12.32 9.46 -7.38
N SER A 256 11.80 9.74 -8.59
CA SER A 256 12.51 9.45 -9.83
C SER A 256 13.77 10.30 -10.00
N ILE A 257 13.73 11.59 -9.64
CA ILE A 257 14.90 12.49 -9.68
C ILE A 257 15.98 12.03 -8.68
N LEU A 258 15.57 11.60 -7.49
CA LEU A 258 16.47 11.12 -6.45
C LEU A 258 17.12 9.78 -6.80
N CYS A 259 16.39 8.90 -7.47
CA CYS A 259 16.95 7.65 -8.00
C CYS A 259 17.94 7.91 -9.15
N THR A 260 17.75 8.95 -9.98
CA THR A 260 18.68 9.28 -11.08
C THR A 260 19.98 9.96 -10.60
N ASP A 261 19.92 10.81 -9.57
CA ASP A 261 21.12 11.45 -8.99
C ASP A 261 22.03 10.49 -8.21
N SER A 262 21.48 9.34 -7.80
CA SER A 262 22.20 8.28 -7.09
C SER A 262 23.25 7.56 -7.96
N SER A 263 23.19 7.71 -9.29
CA SER A 263 24.16 7.14 -10.23
C SER A 263 25.53 7.82 -10.19
N ASN A 264 25.63 9.02 -9.60
CA ASN A 264 26.86 9.84 -9.59
C ASN A 264 27.51 9.98 -8.21
N ASN A 265 27.00 9.32 -7.15
CA ASN A 265 27.61 9.42 -5.81
C ASN A 265 27.46 8.12 -5.01
N SER A 266 28.51 7.31 -5.02
CA SER A 266 28.54 5.90 -4.56
C SER A 266 28.40 5.67 -3.05
N ASN A 267 28.04 6.68 -2.24
CA ASN A 267 27.93 6.57 -0.78
C ASN A 267 26.52 6.77 -0.19
N ARG A 268 25.43 6.75 -0.99
CA ARG A 268 24.03 6.88 -0.50
C ARG A 268 23.10 5.73 -0.88
N CYS A 269 23.63 4.54 -1.16
CA CYS A 269 22.82 3.37 -1.50
C CYS A 269 22.40 2.61 -0.24
N GLY A 270 21.14 2.74 0.19
CA GLY A 270 20.63 1.88 1.25
C GLY A 270 19.13 1.92 1.56
N ASN A 271 18.41 3.01 1.28
CA ASN A 271 17.04 3.17 1.81
C ASN A 271 16.06 3.81 0.82
N TYR A 272 15.89 3.20 -0.36
CA TYR A 272 14.76 3.51 -1.22
C TYR A 272 13.70 2.42 -1.11
N PRO A 273 12.40 2.74 -1.00
CA PRO A 273 11.34 1.74 -1.06
C PRO A 273 11.21 1.24 -2.51
N SER A 274 11.98 0.20 -2.87
CA SER A 274 11.81 -0.54 -4.11
C SER A 274 10.83 -1.69 -3.88
N GLY A 275 9.55 -1.42 -4.12
CA GLY A 275 8.50 -2.44 -4.21
C GLY A 275 8.30 -2.96 -5.63
N ILE A 276 9.37 -3.10 -6.44
CA ILE A 276 9.30 -3.68 -7.79
C ILE A 276 10.56 -4.51 -8.01
N SER A 277 10.43 -5.84 -7.95
CA SER A 277 11.46 -6.74 -8.49
C SER A 277 11.35 -6.69 -10.01
N THR A 278 12.23 -5.95 -10.68
CA THR A 278 12.41 -6.10 -12.13
C THR A 278 13.12 -7.43 -12.38
N GLY A 279 12.38 -8.43 -12.83
CA GLY A 279 12.96 -9.69 -13.31
C GLY A 279 13.96 -9.39 -14.42
N ARG A 280 15.22 -9.78 -14.23
CA ARG A 280 16.23 -9.80 -15.30
C ARG A 280 15.77 -10.80 -16.35
N LYS A 281 15.53 -10.32 -17.59
CA LYS A 281 15.60 -11.15 -18.78
C LYS A 281 17.07 -11.45 -19.03
N ASN A 282 17.50 -12.69 -18.81
CA ASN A 282 18.73 -13.16 -19.42
C ASN A 282 18.46 -13.34 -20.92
N GLY A 283 19.16 -12.56 -21.73
CA GLY A 283 19.32 -12.87 -23.14
C GLY A 283 20.41 -13.91 -23.28
N ASP A 284 20.07 -15.08 -23.83
CA ASP A 284 21.07 -16.00 -24.35
C ASP A 284 21.36 -15.63 -25.80
N THR A 285 22.52 -15.03 -25.99
CA THR A 285 23.30 -15.12 -27.22
C THR A 285 24.10 -16.40 -27.18
N THR A 286 23.85 -17.32 -28.12
CA THR A 286 24.91 -18.14 -28.73
C THR A 286 24.44 -18.57 -30.12
N SER A 287 25.15 -18.03 -31.09
CA SER A 287 25.31 -18.53 -32.45
C SER A 287 25.96 -19.91 -32.44
N SER A 288 25.50 -20.76 -33.37
CA SER A 288 26.12 -21.94 -34.00
C SER A 288 25.18 -23.14 -34.04
#